data_AF-A0A8J9ZB40-F1
#
_entry.id   AF-A0A8J9ZB40-F1
#
_cell.length_a   1.000
_cell.length_b   1.000
_cell.length_c   1.000
_cell.angle_alpha   90.00
_cell.angle_beta   90.00
_cell.angle_gamma   90.00
#
_symmetry.space_group_name_H-M   'P 1'
#
loop_
_entity.id
_entity.type
_entity.pdbx_description
1 polymer ?
#
loop_
_entity_poly.entity_id
_entity_poly.type
_entity_poly.pdbx_seq_one_letter_code
_entity_poly.pdbx_strand_id
1 'polypeptide(L)'
;MAAVVRGMFALEPAQHRAESCQPGGRGDASGGETQPVESGEIPRCLLVGPKGSGKTALLFQYGLSLVRQGRRVTFISHETLHTMPLHVAGATKPDPLSLKQLQILYLNTQEALLKFLSSIHTQAPLPTQAPLPTAILVDDLDYYVSTAQTAESAPVVARLCAYLVDAAYFISNKLSEDKTSVAGRILCPVVATVAPPGDRTALQWYERFLTSVWEVKGVAGQPTMYQLSDASSAERAPLVVTYEIGGTLRVLDVQDLNEPMEGDD
;
A
#
# COMPACT_ATOMS: atom_id res chain seq x y z
N MET A 1 10.47 3.23 -11.72
CA MET A 1 9.46 3.59 -10.68
C MET A 1 8.04 3.18 -11.03
N ALA A 2 7.53 3.45 -12.24
CA ALA A 2 6.21 2.94 -12.64
C ALA A 2 6.11 1.40 -12.55
N ALA A 3 7.18 0.66 -12.89
CA ALA A 3 7.26 -0.79 -12.71
C ALA A 3 7.38 -1.23 -11.23
N VAL A 4 7.98 -0.43 -10.35
CA VAL A 4 8.07 -0.70 -8.90
C VAL A 4 6.73 -0.45 -8.24
N VAL A 5 6.05 0.64 -8.61
CA VAL A 5 4.70 0.96 -8.16
C VAL A 5 3.69 -0.02 -8.77
N ARG A 6 3.86 -0.45 -10.02
CA ARG A 6 3.06 -1.51 -10.64
C ARG A 6 3.35 -2.88 -10.05
N GLY A 7 4.59 -3.20 -9.73
CA GLY A 7 4.98 -4.49 -9.16
C GLY A 7 4.56 -4.63 -7.69
N MET A 8 4.92 -3.65 -6.86
CA MET A 8 4.49 -3.57 -5.46
C MET A 8 2.99 -3.50 -5.29
N PHE A 9 2.28 -2.92 -6.27
CA PHE A 9 0.89 -2.52 -6.09
C PHE A 9 -0.01 -2.84 -7.30
N ALA A 10 0.31 -3.86 -8.12
CA ALA A 10 -0.62 -4.50 -9.06
C ALA A 10 -1.67 -5.29 -8.25
N LEU A 11 -2.51 -4.54 -7.57
CA LEU A 11 -3.76 -4.97 -6.96
C LEU A 11 -4.95 -4.36 -7.73
N GLU A 12 -4.76 -4.11 -9.03
CA GLU A 12 -5.88 -3.88 -9.95
C GLU A 12 -6.39 -5.24 -10.45
N PRO A 13 -7.68 -5.58 -10.26
CA PRO A 13 -8.28 -6.63 -11.06
C PRO A 13 -8.19 -6.21 -12.53
N ALA A 14 -7.78 -7.14 -13.38
CA ALA A 14 -7.61 -6.94 -14.81
C ALA A 14 -8.82 -6.20 -15.39
N GLN A 15 -8.62 -4.96 -15.87
CA GLN A 15 -9.61 -4.32 -16.72
C GLN A 15 -9.60 -5.08 -18.05
N HIS A 16 -10.55 -6.00 -18.20
CA HIS A 16 -10.79 -6.66 -19.48
C HIS A 16 -11.15 -5.60 -20.52
N ARG A 17 -10.22 -5.48 -21.46
CA ARG A 17 -10.31 -4.83 -22.75
C ARG A 17 -11.71 -5.05 -23.35
N ALA A 18 -12.47 -3.97 -23.53
CA ALA A 18 -13.73 -4.01 -24.26
C ALA A 18 -13.45 -4.34 -25.73
N GLU A 19 -13.65 -5.60 -26.11
CA GLU A 19 -13.76 -5.98 -27.51
C GLU A 19 -15.20 -5.73 -27.97
N SER A 20 -15.32 -4.79 -28.91
CA SER A 20 -16.53 -4.53 -29.68
C SER A 20 -16.83 -5.70 -30.61
N CYS A 21 -18.08 -6.18 -30.64
CA CYS A 21 -18.77 -6.60 -31.86
C CYS A 21 -20.27 -6.86 -31.60
N GLN A 22 -21.04 -6.74 -32.68
CA GLN A 22 -22.47 -6.40 -32.79
C GLN A 22 -23.45 -7.59 -32.70
N PRO A 23 -24.80 -7.36 -32.75
CA PRO A 23 -25.80 -8.25 -32.17
C PRO A 23 -26.43 -9.23 -33.17
N GLY A 24 -26.85 -10.39 -32.68
CA GLY A 24 -27.80 -11.27 -33.37
C GLY A 24 -28.05 -12.60 -32.66
N GLY A 25 -29.32 -12.93 -32.40
CA GLY A 25 -29.74 -14.32 -32.14
C GLY A 25 -30.66 -14.52 -30.94
N ARG A 26 -31.89 -14.99 -31.22
CA ARG A 26 -32.97 -15.37 -30.29
C ARG A 26 -32.63 -16.57 -29.38
N GLY A 27 -33.09 -16.47 -28.12
CA GLY A 27 -33.81 -17.52 -27.38
C GLY A 27 -33.01 -18.68 -26.78
N ASP A 28 -32.89 -18.73 -25.45
CA ASP A 28 -33.56 -19.73 -24.59
C ASP A 28 -33.16 -19.57 -23.11
N ALA A 29 -34.08 -19.97 -22.23
CA ALA A 29 -33.96 -19.88 -20.79
C ALA A 29 -33.00 -20.96 -20.24
N SER A 30 -31.99 -20.56 -19.47
CA SER A 30 -31.32 -21.43 -18.50
C SER A 30 -30.85 -20.62 -17.30
N GLY A 31 -31.05 -21.19 -16.11
CA GLY A 31 -30.88 -20.56 -14.81
C GLY A 31 -29.58 -19.78 -14.65
N GLY A 32 -29.72 -18.56 -14.13
CA GLY A 32 -28.58 -17.76 -13.69
C GLY A 32 -27.93 -18.39 -12.47
N GLU A 33 -26.90 -19.20 -12.70
CA GLU A 33 -25.82 -19.33 -11.74
C GLU A 33 -25.20 -17.93 -11.61
N THR A 34 -25.56 -17.23 -10.53
CA THR A 34 -24.76 -16.10 -10.07
C THR A 34 -23.38 -16.63 -9.75
N GLN A 35 -22.46 -16.51 -10.72
CA GLN A 35 -21.04 -16.59 -10.45
C GLN A 35 -20.74 -15.65 -9.27
N PRO A 36 -20.01 -16.11 -8.24
CA PRO A 36 -19.62 -15.22 -7.16
C PRO A 36 -18.77 -14.13 -7.81
N VAL A 37 -19.28 -12.90 -7.75
CA VAL A 37 -18.56 -11.69 -8.11
C VAL A 37 -17.22 -11.78 -7.39
N GLU A 38 -16.12 -11.91 -8.16
CA GLU A 38 -14.76 -11.93 -7.62
C GLU A 38 -14.63 -10.75 -6.68
N SER A 39 -14.68 -11.05 -5.39
CA SER A 39 -14.77 -10.07 -4.35
C SER A 39 -13.38 -9.47 -4.22
N GLY A 40 -13.09 -8.44 -5.01
CA GLY A 40 -11.81 -7.74 -5.00
C GLY A 40 -11.39 -7.45 -3.56
N GLU A 41 -10.38 -8.17 -3.10
CA GLU A 41 -9.89 -8.10 -1.73
C GLU A 41 -9.16 -6.77 -1.54
N ILE A 42 -9.27 -6.18 -0.36
CA ILE A 42 -8.60 -4.92 -0.09
C ILE A 42 -7.08 -5.14 -0.18
N PRO A 43 -6.37 -4.30 -0.96
CA PRO A 43 -4.90 -4.32 -1.01
C PRO A 43 -4.30 -4.07 0.38
N ARG A 44 -3.48 -4.98 0.90
CA ARG A 44 -2.87 -4.88 2.24
C ARG A 44 -1.39 -5.23 2.16
N CYS A 45 -0.55 -4.21 2.19
CA CYS A 45 0.88 -4.33 1.95
C CYS A 45 1.71 -3.99 3.21
N LEU A 46 2.76 -4.77 3.45
CA LEU A 46 3.78 -4.53 4.45
C LEU A 46 5.13 -4.33 3.74
N LEU A 47 5.80 -3.20 3.99
CA LEU A 47 7.14 -2.91 3.52
C LEU A 47 8.14 -3.04 4.67
N VAL A 48 8.93 -4.10 4.64
CA VAL A 48 9.90 -4.48 5.67
C VAL A 48 11.30 -4.05 5.26
N GLY A 49 12.10 -3.55 6.19
CA GLY A 49 13.52 -3.31 5.92
C GLY A 49 14.22 -2.50 7.01
N PRO A 50 15.56 -2.40 6.97
CA PRO A 50 16.32 -1.73 8.01
C PRO A 50 16.03 -0.22 8.07
N LYS A 51 16.34 0.42 9.20
CA LYS A 51 16.29 1.88 9.32
C LYS A 51 17.25 2.51 8.31
N GLY A 52 16.84 3.63 7.71
CA GLY A 52 17.63 4.32 6.67
C GLY A 52 17.54 3.73 5.26
N SER A 53 16.85 2.60 5.07
CA SER A 53 16.72 1.96 3.74
C SER A 53 15.75 2.66 2.79
N GLY A 54 15.32 3.89 3.06
CA GLY A 54 14.42 4.64 2.16
C GLY A 54 12.95 4.21 2.15
N LYS A 55 12.48 3.35 3.07
CA LYS A 55 11.08 2.89 3.13
C LYS A 55 10.07 4.04 3.20
N THR A 56 10.33 5.03 4.06
CA THR A 56 9.52 6.24 4.17
C THR A 56 9.43 6.97 2.84
N ALA A 57 10.54 7.08 2.09
CA ALA A 57 10.56 7.71 0.78
C ALA A 57 9.75 6.91 -0.26
N LEU A 58 9.84 5.58 -0.25
CA LEU A 58 9.04 4.70 -1.09
C LEU A 58 7.55 4.82 -0.78
N LEU A 59 7.17 4.75 0.50
CA LEU A 59 5.78 4.88 0.97
C LEU A 59 5.20 6.27 0.62
N PHE A 60 5.98 7.33 0.84
CA PHE A 60 5.58 8.69 0.51
C PHE A 60 5.39 8.87 -1.00
N GLN A 61 6.31 8.36 -1.81
CA GLN A 61 6.21 8.40 -3.27
C GLN A 61 5.01 7.60 -3.79
N TYR A 62 4.65 6.50 -3.14
CA TYR A 62 3.42 5.76 -3.42
C TYR A 62 2.18 6.60 -3.12
N GLY A 63 2.11 7.27 -1.96
CA GLY A 63 1.02 8.18 -1.65
C GLY A 63 0.85 9.29 -2.68
N LEU A 64 1.95 9.91 -3.13
CA LEU A 64 1.92 10.89 -4.21
C LEU A 64 1.42 10.30 -5.54
N SER A 65 1.73 9.04 -5.84
CA SER A 65 1.26 8.37 -7.05
C SER A 65 -0.25 8.16 -7.04
N LEU A 66 -0.82 7.77 -5.89
CA LEU A 66 -2.26 7.64 -5.70
C LEU A 66 -2.96 8.99 -5.81
N VAL A 67 -2.42 10.03 -5.18
CA VAL A 67 -2.93 11.40 -5.30
C VAL A 67 -3.03 11.85 -6.75
N ARG A 68 -2.00 11.56 -7.57
CA ARG A 68 -2.02 11.87 -9.00
C ARG A 68 -3.11 11.14 -9.78
N GLN A 69 -3.59 10.01 -9.27
CA GLN A 69 -4.74 9.29 -9.79
C GLN A 69 -6.08 9.86 -9.26
N GLY A 70 -6.05 11.01 -8.58
CA GLY A 70 -7.23 11.67 -8.01
C GLY A 70 -7.68 11.06 -6.67
N ARG A 71 -6.83 10.27 -6.02
CA ARG A 71 -7.14 9.62 -4.75
C ARG A 71 -6.83 10.53 -3.57
N ARG A 72 -7.65 10.44 -2.52
CA ARG A 72 -7.36 11.06 -1.22
C ARG A 72 -6.53 10.10 -0.40
N VAL A 73 -5.38 10.53 0.10
CA VAL A 73 -4.44 9.64 0.79
C VAL A 73 -4.15 10.20 2.18
N THR A 74 -4.27 9.37 3.20
CA THR A 74 -3.79 9.70 4.54
C THR A 74 -2.45 9.02 4.77
N PHE A 75 -1.42 9.83 5.01
CA PHE A 75 -0.07 9.39 5.38
C PHE A 75 0.14 9.64 6.87
N ILE A 76 0.35 8.58 7.65
CA ILE A 76 0.52 8.62 9.10
C ILE A 76 1.98 8.39 9.42
N SER A 77 2.59 9.26 10.22
CA SER A 77 3.94 9.07 10.76
C SER A 77 3.97 9.40 12.24
N HIS A 78 4.91 8.82 12.97
CA HIS A 78 5.12 9.13 14.38
C HIS A 78 5.98 10.39 14.59
N GLU A 79 6.77 10.78 13.58
CA GLU A 79 7.67 11.93 13.61
C GLU A 79 7.31 12.97 12.56
N THR A 80 7.57 14.24 12.88
CA THR A 80 7.38 15.33 11.93
C THR A 80 8.41 15.25 10.80
N LEU A 81 7.94 15.27 9.56
CA LEU A 81 8.80 15.32 8.38
C LEU A 81 9.44 16.72 8.27
N HIS A 82 10.56 16.94 8.95
CA HIS A 82 11.30 18.21 8.89
C HIS A 82 11.85 18.52 7.50
N THR A 83 12.16 17.46 6.75
CA THR A 83 12.54 17.50 5.35
C THR A 83 11.63 16.60 4.55
N MET A 84 11.29 16.99 3.33
CA MET A 84 10.56 16.11 2.42
C MET A 84 11.30 14.78 2.25
N PRO A 85 10.62 13.62 2.33
CA PRO A 85 11.24 12.34 2.05
C PRO A 85 11.97 12.35 0.70
N LEU A 86 13.07 11.60 0.61
CA LEU A 86 13.95 11.61 -0.56
C LEU A 86 13.15 11.42 -1.85
N HIS A 87 13.35 12.35 -2.78
CA HIS A 87 12.71 12.29 -4.08
C HIS A 87 13.26 11.10 -4.88
N VAL A 88 12.38 10.36 -5.55
CA VAL A 88 12.79 9.28 -6.46
C VAL A 88 13.20 9.88 -7.80
N ALA A 89 14.43 9.64 -8.24
CA ALA A 89 14.94 10.14 -9.50
C ALA A 89 14.05 9.69 -10.68
N GLY A 90 13.73 10.63 -11.56
CA GLY A 90 12.80 10.40 -12.67
C GLY A 90 11.32 10.49 -12.30
N ALA A 91 10.94 10.57 -11.02
CA ALA A 91 9.58 10.94 -10.64
C ALA A 91 9.36 12.44 -10.86
N THR A 92 8.16 12.84 -11.29
CA THR A 92 7.76 14.25 -11.32
C THR A 92 7.81 14.81 -9.91
N LYS A 93 8.28 16.06 -9.76
CA LYS A 93 8.23 16.75 -8.46
C LYS A 93 6.78 16.84 -7.97
N PRO A 94 6.52 16.70 -6.66
CA PRO A 94 5.18 16.87 -6.13
C PRO A 94 4.71 18.31 -6.39
N ASP A 95 3.52 18.44 -6.97
CA ASP A 95 2.88 19.75 -7.13
C ASP A 95 2.19 20.15 -5.79
N PRO A 96 2.13 21.44 -5.44
CA PRO A 96 1.51 21.89 -4.19
C PRO A 96 0.04 21.47 -4.01
N LEU A 97 -0.73 21.33 -5.10
CA LEU A 97 -2.12 20.86 -5.08
C LEU A 97 -2.20 19.36 -4.79
N SER A 98 -1.32 18.56 -5.39
CA SER A 98 -1.15 17.14 -5.04
C SER A 98 -0.82 17.00 -3.55
N LEU A 99 0.09 17.81 -3.00
CA LEU A 99 0.41 17.76 -1.57
C LEU A 99 -0.80 18.10 -0.68
N LYS A 100 -1.75 18.94 -1.13
CA LYS A 100 -2.98 19.20 -0.38
C LYS A 100 -3.92 17.99 -0.31
N GLN A 101 -3.86 17.10 -1.29
CA GLN A 101 -4.66 15.86 -1.32
C GLN A 101 -4.00 14.70 -0.55
N LEU A 102 -2.71 14.85 -0.22
CA LEU A 102 -1.98 13.97 0.69
C LEU A 102 -2.09 14.54 2.12
N GLN A 103 -3.02 14.01 2.91
CA GLN A 103 -3.17 14.40 4.31
C GLN A 103 -2.09 13.72 5.16
N ILE A 104 -1.14 14.50 5.66
CA ILE A 104 -0.10 14.00 6.56
C ILE A 104 -0.57 14.17 8.01
N LEU A 105 -0.60 13.08 8.77
CA LEU A 105 -0.95 13.04 10.19
C LEU A 105 0.27 12.59 11.00
N TYR A 106 0.57 13.37 12.04
CA TYR A 106 1.65 13.08 12.98
C TYR A 106 1.06 12.54 14.29
N LEU A 107 1.08 11.21 14.45
CA LEU A 107 0.50 10.52 15.59
C LEU A 107 1.64 9.92 16.41
N ASN A 108 1.99 10.53 17.54
CA ASN A 108 3.17 10.14 18.32
C ASN A 108 2.92 9.03 19.36
N THR A 109 1.68 8.55 19.49
CA THR A 109 1.31 7.49 20.44
C THR A 109 0.41 6.43 19.81
N GLN A 110 0.47 5.21 20.34
CA GLN A 110 -0.42 4.11 19.96
C GLN A 110 -1.90 4.49 20.14
N GLU A 111 -2.24 5.20 21.21
CA GLU A 111 -3.60 5.67 21.46
C GLU A 111 -4.08 6.66 20.42
N ALA A 112 -3.22 7.58 19.96
CA ALA A 112 -3.57 8.54 18.93
C ALA A 112 -3.89 7.83 17.60
N LEU A 113 -3.10 6.81 17.24
CA LEU A 113 -3.36 5.97 16.07
C LEU A 113 -4.71 5.25 16.19
N LEU A 114 -4.99 4.59 17.32
CA LEU A 114 -6.26 3.89 17.55
C LEU A 114 -7.46 4.86 17.54
N LYS A 115 -7.33 6.03 18.16
CA LYS A 115 -8.37 7.07 18.14
C LYS A 115 -8.65 7.54 16.72
N PHE A 116 -7.61 7.79 15.92
CA PHE A 116 -7.78 8.12 14.51
C PHE A 116 -8.51 7.02 13.74
N LEU A 117 -8.05 5.77 13.82
CA LEU A 117 -8.68 4.64 13.11
C LEU A 117 -10.14 4.45 13.51
N SER A 118 -10.44 4.53 14.82
CA SER A 118 -11.83 4.44 15.30
C SER A 118 -12.71 5.62 14.84
N SER A 119 -12.14 6.82 14.72
CA SER A 119 -12.88 8.01 14.28
C SER A 119 -13.39 7.89 12.84
N ILE A 120 -12.73 7.08 12.01
CA ILE A 120 -13.16 6.82 10.63
C ILE A 120 -14.59 6.24 10.61
N HIS A 121 -14.95 5.41 11.60
CA HIS A 121 -16.26 4.78 11.69
C HIS A 121 -17.37 5.70 12.20
N THR A 122 -16.99 6.79 12.90
CA THR A 122 -17.93 7.70 13.54
C THR A 122 -18.13 9.01 12.76
N GLN A 123 -17.23 9.30 11.81
CA GLN A 123 -17.37 10.40 10.87
C GLN A 123 -18.50 10.09 9.89
N ALA A 124 -19.72 10.52 10.23
CA ALA A 124 -20.80 10.59 9.28
C ALA A 124 -20.46 11.66 8.22
N PRO A 125 -20.63 11.39 6.91
CA PRO A 125 -20.37 12.36 5.85
C PRO A 125 -21.36 13.52 5.95
N LEU A 126 -21.03 14.50 6.80
CA LEU A 126 -21.67 15.80 6.85
C LEU A 126 -20.95 16.72 5.84
N PRO A 127 -21.66 17.69 5.23
CA PRO A 127 -21.09 18.60 4.22
C PRO A 127 -19.95 19.49 4.77
N THR A 128 -19.77 19.53 6.09
CA THR A 128 -18.73 20.29 6.78
C THR A 128 -17.53 19.45 7.24
N GLN A 129 -17.56 18.13 7.05
CA GLN A 129 -16.47 17.24 7.46
C GLN A 129 -15.54 16.91 6.28
N ALA A 130 -14.26 16.68 6.60
CA ALA A 130 -13.28 16.25 5.61
C ALA A 130 -13.72 14.89 5.05
N PRO A 131 -13.67 14.70 3.72
CA PRO A 131 -14.19 13.48 3.13
C PRO A 131 -13.24 12.29 3.37
N LEU A 132 -13.81 11.08 3.47
CA LEU A 132 -13.07 9.86 3.82
C LEU A 132 -11.84 9.63 2.93
N PRO A 133 -10.68 9.22 3.50
CA PRO A 133 -9.54 8.88 2.68
C PRO A 133 -9.86 7.69 1.80
N THR A 134 -9.15 7.58 0.69
CA THR A 134 -9.25 6.44 -0.22
C THR A 134 -8.04 5.52 -0.10
N ALA A 135 -7.05 5.84 0.73
CA ALA A 135 -5.88 5.00 1.04
C ALA A 135 -5.29 5.40 2.40
N ILE A 136 -4.79 4.42 3.15
CA ILE A 136 -4.13 4.63 4.46
C ILE A 136 -2.69 4.13 4.37
N LEU A 137 -1.74 5.02 4.60
CA LEU A 137 -0.30 4.73 4.60
C LEU A 137 0.23 4.97 6.02
N VAL A 138 0.91 3.99 6.61
CA VAL A 138 1.45 4.10 7.98
C VAL A 138 2.95 3.89 7.95
N ASP A 139 3.69 4.91 8.36
CA ASP A 139 5.14 4.86 8.46
C ASP A 139 5.59 4.40 9.85
N ASP A 140 6.54 3.46 9.88
CA ASP A 140 7.12 2.80 11.04
C ASP A 140 6.05 2.28 12.02
N LEU A 141 5.21 1.36 11.56
CA LEU A 141 4.13 0.78 12.37
C LEU A 141 4.64 0.10 13.65
N ASP A 142 5.86 -0.42 13.63
CA ASP A 142 6.53 -1.05 14.77
C ASP A 142 6.84 -0.06 15.91
N TYR A 143 6.92 1.24 15.63
CA TYR A 143 7.04 2.28 16.66
C TYR A 143 5.90 2.17 17.69
N TYR A 144 4.66 2.07 17.20
CA TYR A 144 3.45 2.01 18.05
C TYR A 144 3.33 0.74 18.89
N VAL A 145 4.10 -0.29 18.55
CA VAL A 145 4.18 -1.54 19.32
C VAL A 145 5.22 -1.41 20.43
N SER A 146 6.37 -0.83 20.12
CA SER A 146 7.50 -0.69 21.05
C SER A 146 7.24 0.23 22.24
N THR A 147 6.29 1.18 22.11
CA THR A 147 5.92 2.09 23.20
C THR A 147 5.11 1.42 24.32
N ALA A 148 4.51 0.26 24.06
CA ALA A 148 3.86 -0.52 25.09
C ALA A 148 4.95 -1.24 25.89
N GLN A 149 5.24 -0.80 27.12
CA GLN A 149 6.26 -1.35 28.03
C GLN A 149 5.94 -2.79 28.52
N THR A 150 5.22 -3.58 27.73
CA THR A 150 4.70 -4.91 28.04
C THR A 150 5.52 -5.97 27.31
N ALA A 151 5.88 -7.04 28.01
CA ALA A 151 6.67 -8.16 27.49
C ALA A 151 6.04 -8.90 26.28
N GLU A 152 4.76 -8.63 25.96
CA GLU A 152 4.03 -9.25 24.85
C GLU A 152 3.72 -8.26 23.73
N SER A 153 4.55 -8.27 22.67
CA SER A 153 4.35 -7.43 21.48
C SER A 153 3.27 -7.98 20.53
N ALA A 154 3.05 -9.29 20.52
CA ALA A 154 2.16 -9.96 19.57
C ALA A 154 0.68 -9.50 19.65
N PRO A 155 0.03 -9.43 20.83
CA PRO A 155 -1.35 -8.96 20.92
C PRO A 155 -1.49 -7.49 20.50
N VAL A 156 -0.47 -6.66 20.74
CA VAL A 156 -0.47 -5.24 20.37
C VAL A 156 -0.40 -5.10 18.85
N VAL A 157 0.49 -5.85 18.18
CA VAL A 157 0.56 -5.91 16.71
C VAL A 157 -0.78 -6.34 16.12
N ALA A 158 -1.33 -7.46 16.60
CA ALA A 158 -2.59 -8.00 16.08
C ALA A 158 -3.73 -6.98 16.22
N ARG A 159 -3.82 -6.30 17.37
CA ARG A 159 -4.81 -5.25 17.60
C ARG A 159 -4.64 -4.08 16.63
N LEU A 160 -3.42 -3.55 16.46
CA LEU A 160 -3.17 -2.44 15.55
C LEU A 160 -3.52 -2.79 14.10
N CYS A 161 -3.06 -3.96 13.64
CA CYS A 161 -3.37 -4.45 12.30
C CYS A 161 -4.88 -4.68 12.11
N ALA A 162 -5.58 -5.22 13.11
CA ALA A 162 -7.03 -5.41 13.04
C ALA A 162 -7.77 -4.07 12.87
N TYR A 163 -7.42 -3.03 13.65
CA TYR A 163 -8.02 -1.70 13.51
C TYR A 163 -7.71 -1.06 12.15
N LEU A 164 -6.49 -1.25 11.62
CA LEU A 164 -6.12 -0.74 10.29
C LEU A 164 -6.95 -1.37 9.19
N VAL A 165 -7.05 -2.70 9.22
CA VAL A 165 -7.81 -3.47 8.23
C VAL A 165 -9.30 -3.15 8.34
N ASP A 166 -9.85 -3.11 9.55
CA ASP A 166 -11.26 -2.78 9.78
C ASP A 166 -11.62 -1.38 9.27
N ALA A 167 -10.81 -0.36 9.57
CA ALA A 167 -11.00 0.99 9.05
C ALA A 167 -10.97 1.03 7.52
N ALA A 168 -10.06 0.29 6.89
CA ALA A 168 -9.98 0.20 5.43
C ALA A 168 -11.20 -0.50 4.81
N TYR A 169 -11.72 -1.56 5.44
CA TYR A 169 -12.96 -2.21 5.04
C TYR A 169 -14.15 -1.27 5.15
N PHE A 170 -14.27 -0.55 6.27
CA PHE A 170 -15.33 0.43 6.46
C PHE A 170 -15.30 1.50 5.38
N ILE A 171 -14.13 2.10 5.11
CA ILE A 171 -13.97 3.08 4.04
C ILE A 171 -14.37 2.49 2.69
N SER A 172 -13.88 1.31 2.34
CA SER A 172 -14.14 0.68 1.05
C SER A 172 -15.64 0.43 0.84
N ASN A 173 -16.34 0.00 1.89
CA ASN A 173 -17.78 -0.21 1.86
C ASN A 173 -18.52 1.12 1.73
N LYS A 174 -18.16 2.13 2.53
CA LYS A 174 -18.79 3.47 2.48
C LYS A 174 -18.62 4.17 1.14
N LEU A 175 -17.42 4.11 0.55
CA LEU A 175 -17.16 4.71 -0.76
C LEU A 175 -17.88 3.97 -1.90
N SER A 176 -18.25 2.71 -1.70
CA SER A 176 -19.03 1.92 -2.66
C SER A 176 -20.53 2.21 -2.57
N GLU A 177 -21.04 2.53 -1.38
CA GLU A 177 -22.43 2.95 -1.16
C GLU A 177 -22.74 4.32 -1.79
N ASP A 178 -21.77 5.25 -1.76
CA ASP A 178 -21.92 6.64 -2.20
C ASP A 178 -21.96 6.81 -3.74
N LYS A 179 -21.62 5.76 -4.51
CA LYS A 179 -21.60 5.78 -5.97
C LYS A 179 -22.69 4.90 -6.57
N THR A 180 -23.81 5.52 -6.92
CA THR A 180 -24.96 4.90 -7.63
C THR A 180 -24.73 4.62 -9.13
N SER A 181 -23.48 4.51 -9.63
CA SER A 181 -23.25 4.25 -11.06
C SER A 181 -21.87 3.68 -11.43
N VAL A 182 -21.92 2.58 -12.21
CA VAL A 182 -21.06 2.07 -13.33
C VAL A 182 -19.53 2.02 -13.17
N ALA A 183 -18.90 2.83 -12.32
CA ALA A 183 -17.48 2.73 -12.01
C ALA A 183 -17.27 1.79 -10.82
N GLY A 184 -16.43 0.77 -11.00
CA GLY A 184 -16.23 -0.33 -10.05
C GLY A 184 -15.90 0.07 -8.61
N ARG A 185 -15.95 -0.93 -7.73
CA ARG A 185 -15.73 -0.81 -6.28
C ARG A 185 -14.42 -0.07 -5.97
N ILE A 186 -14.48 0.98 -5.15
CA ILE A 186 -13.27 1.67 -4.66
C ILE A 186 -12.76 0.92 -3.43
N LEU A 187 -11.58 0.33 -3.54
CA LEU A 187 -10.89 -0.32 -2.42
C LEU A 187 -9.90 0.64 -1.77
N CYS A 188 -9.86 0.67 -0.44
CA CYS A 188 -8.94 1.48 0.34
C CYS A 188 -7.66 0.68 0.67
N PRO A 189 -6.57 0.81 -0.12
CA PRO A 189 -5.33 0.09 0.15
C PRO A 189 -4.76 0.55 1.49
N VAL A 190 -4.20 -0.41 2.23
CA VAL A 190 -3.40 -0.19 3.43
C VAL A 190 -1.97 -0.55 3.12
N VAL A 191 -1.03 0.37 3.37
CA VAL A 191 0.41 0.09 3.26
C VAL A 191 1.08 0.53 4.55
N ALA A 192 1.80 -0.38 5.20
CA ALA A 192 2.55 -0.09 6.41
C ALA A 192 4.04 -0.38 6.20
N THR A 193 4.93 0.43 6.79
CA THR A 193 6.36 0.13 6.87
C THR A 193 6.72 -0.40 8.25
N VAL A 194 7.68 -1.33 8.31
CA VAL A 194 8.24 -1.83 9.59
C VAL A 194 9.76 -2.00 9.51
N ALA A 195 10.43 -1.76 10.63
CA ALA A 195 11.86 -1.99 10.80
C ALA A 195 12.13 -3.04 11.90
N PRO A 196 11.90 -4.34 11.64
CA PRO A 196 11.98 -5.37 12.68
C PRO A 196 13.37 -5.42 13.32
N PRO A 197 13.46 -5.56 14.65
CA PRO A 197 14.72 -5.65 15.36
C PRO A 197 15.33 -7.05 15.20
N GLY A 198 15.86 -7.36 14.01
CA GLY A 198 16.62 -8.57 13.70
C GLY A 198 15.83 -9.89 13.67
N ASP A 199 14.94 -10.12 14.63
CA ASP A 199 14.13 -11.33 14.72
C ASP A 199 12.88 -11.24 13.82
N ARG A 200 12.83 -12.13 12.82
CA ARG A 200 11.69 -12.24 11.89
C ARG A 200 10.45 -12.83 12.54
N THR A 201 10.54 -13.44 13.73
CA THR A 201 9.35 -13.97 14.42
C THR A 201 8.34 -12.89 14.75
N ALA A 202 8.75 -11.62 14.86
CA ALA A 202 7.82 -10.51 15.02
C ALA A 202 6.99 -10.23 13.76
N LEU A 203 7.52 -10.54 12.56
CA LEU A 203 6.87 -10.29 11.28
C LEU A 203 5.64 -11.17 11.06
N GLN A 204 5.64 -12.41 11.57
CA GLN A 204 4.53 -13.36 11.42
C GLN A 204 3.18 -12.79 11.88
N TRP A 205 3.20 -11.85 12.83
CA TRP A 205 1.99 -11.20 13.34
C TRP A 205 1.44 -10.15 12.38
N TYR A 206 2.31 -9.47 11.63
CA TYR A 206 1.91 -8.53 10.59
C TYR A 206 1.42 -9.25 9.32
N GLU A 207 2.13 -10.31 8.92
CA GLU A 207 1.85 -11.10 7.71
C GLU A 207 0.45 -11.72 7.71
N ARG A 208 -0.11 -12.00 8.89
CA ARG A 208 -1.51 -12.48 9.03
C ARG A 208 -2.56 -11.46 8.58
N PHE A 209 -2.23 -10.17 8.62
CA PHE A 209 -3.17 -9.08 8.30
C PHE A 209 -2.77 -8.34 7.02
N LEU A 210 -1.49 -8.28 6.71
CA LEU A 210 -0.92 -7.60 5.55
C LEU A 210 -0.36 -8.67 4.61
N THR A 211 -1.17 -9.01 3.61
CA THR A 211 -0.99 -10.20 2.78
C THR A 211 0.12 -10.07 1.75
N SER A 212 0.41 -8.86 1.28
CA SER A 212 1.55 -8.58 0.41
C SER A 212 2.73 -8.07 1.24
N VAL A 213 3.87 -8.73 1.16
CA VAL A 213 5.05 -8.43 1.98
C VAL A 213 6.19 -8.14 1.04
N TRP A 214 6.74 -6.93 1.15
CA TRP A 214 7.87 -6.49 0.36
C TRP A 214 9.05 -6.26 1.28
N GLU A 215 10.21 -6.80 0.94
CA GLU A 215 11.39 -6.73 1.77
C GLU A 215 12.48 -5.90 1.10
N VAL A 216 13.05 -4.98 1.87
CA VAL A 216 14.22 -4.18 1.51
C VAL A 216 15.45 -4.75 2.21
N LYS A 217 16.41 -5.24 1.44
CA LYS A 217 17.71 -5.74 1.92
C LYS A 217 18.84 -4.85 1.41
N GLY A 218 19.85 -4.63 2.25
CA GLY A 218 21.09 -3.98 1.80
C GLY A 218 21.91 -4.92 0.91
N VAL A 219 22.62 -4.37 -0.08
CA VAL A 219 23.53 -5.13 -0.92
C VAL A 219 24.89 -5.24 -0.23
N ALA A 220 25.42 -6.45 -0.08
CA ALA A 220 26.68 -6.70 0.60
C ALA A 220 27.83 -5.89 -0.04
N GLY A 221 28.57 -5.15 0.79
CA GLY A 221 29.68 -4.30 0.33
C GLY A 221 29.27 -2.97 -0.30
N GLN A 222 27.97 -2.67 -0.42
CA GLN A 222 27.46 -1.44 -1.02
C GLN A 222 26.51 -0.71 -0.03
N PRO A 223 27.03 0.25 0.77
CA PRO A 223 26.27 0.84 1.88
C PRO A 223 25.08 1.71 1.44
N THR A 224 25.08 2.18 0.20
CA THR A 224 24.01 3.02 -0.37
C THR A 224 23.03 2.21 -1.22
N MET A 225 23.27 0.93 -1.48
CA MET A 225 22.44 0.12 -2.37
C MET A 225 21.52 -0.82 -1.61
N TYR A 226 20.28 -0.89 -2.09
CA TYR A 226 19.24 -1.71 -1.53
C TYR A 226 18.50 -2.46 -2.65
N GLN A 227 18.02 -3.65 -2.30
CA GLN A 227 17.16 -4.48 -3.13
C GLN A 227 15.80 -4.60 -2.47
N LEU A 228 14.76 -4.28 -3.23
CA LEU A 228 13.37 -4.45 -2.87
C LEU A 228 12.83 -5.66 -3.63
N SER A 229 12.27 -6.63 -2.91
CA SER A 229 11.72 -7.86 -3.49
C SER A 229 10.40 -8.25 -2.84
N ASP A 230 9.52 -8.88 -3.61
CA ASP A 230 8.32 -9.53 -3.07
C ASP A 230 8.72 -10.76 -2.23
N ALA A 231 8.25 -10.81 -1.00
CA ALA A 231 8.44 -11.91 -0.06
C ALA A 231 7.15 -12.69 0.22
N SER A 232 6.03 -12.31 -0.40
CA SER A 232 4.69 -12.88 -0.12
C SER A 232 4.29 -14.09 -0.94
N SER A 233 5.00 -14.42 -2.04
CA SER A 233 4.67 -15.59 -2.85
C SER A 233 5.93 -16.32 -3.33
N ALA A 234 6.01 -17.62 -3.03
CA ALA A 234 7.00 -18.52 -3.60
C ALA A 234 6.64 -18.96 -5.04
N GLU A 235 5.43 -18.66 -5.52
CA GLU A 235 4.91 -19.16 -6.80
C GLU A 235 5.13 -18.20 -7.98
N ARG A 236 5.47 -16.93 -7.71
CA ARG A 236 5.83 -15.95 -8.75
C ARG A 236 7.33 -15.69 -8.72
N ALA A 237 7.93 -15.60 -9.90
CA ALA A 237 9.31 -15.16 -10.00
C ALA A 237 9.41 -13.75 -9.39
N PRO A 238 10.29 -13.52 -8.39
CA PRO A 238 10.26 -12.30 -7.61
C PRO A 238 10.68 -11.12 -8.47
N LEU A 239 9.86 -10.08 -8.54
CA LEU A 239 10.29 -8.79 -9.06
C LEU A 239 11.34 -8.25 -8.10
N VAL A 240 12.57 -8.05 -8.59
CA VAL A 240 13.67 -7.48 -7.80
C VAL A 240 13.99 -6.10 -8.34
N VAL A 241 13.91 -5.11 -7.46
CA VAL A 241 14.21 -3.72 -7.77
C VAL A 241 15.46 -3.31 -7.00
N THR A 242 16.53 -3.01 -7.72
CA THR A 242 17.77 -2.49 -7.13
C THR A 242 17.75 -0.97 -7.20
N TYR A 243 18.02 -0.31 -6.07
CA TYR A 243 18.09 1.15 -6.01
C TYR A 243 19.19 1.64 -5.08
N GLU A 244 19.62 2.87 -5.32
CA GLU A 244 20.66 3.55 -4.55
C GLU A 244 20.08 4.76 -3.80
N ILE A 245 20.56 4.96 -2.57
CA ILE A 245 20.26 6.10 -1.72
C ILE A 245 21.50 6.98 -1.59
N GLY A 246 21.44 8.16 -2.20
CA GLY A 246 22.38 9.27 -1.97
C GLY A 246 21.61 10.53 -1.59
N GLY A 247 21.63 11.55 -2.45
CA GLY A 247 20.76 12.74 -2.31
C GLY A 247 19.34 12.57 -2.89
N THR A 248 19.13 11.50 -3.66
CA THR A 248 17.84 11.09 -4.25
C THR A 248 17.81 9.57 -4.29
N LEU A 249 16.63 8.96 -4.27
CA LEU A 249 16.48 7.53 -4.48
C LEU A 249 16.54 7.21 -5.98
N ARG A 250 17.56 6.49 -6.44
CA ARG A 250 17.75 6.15 -7.86
C ARG A 250 17.50 4.68 -8.09
N VAL A 251 16.51 4.34 -8.92
CA VAL A 251 16.32 2.96 -9.37
C VAL A 251 17.42 2.65 -10.39
N LEU A 252 18.23 1.63 -10.10
CA LEU A 252 19.34 1.20 -10.94
C LEU A 252 18.92 0.09 -11.89
N ASP A 253 18.13 -0.86 -11.38
CA ASP A 253 17.75 -2.06 -12.12
C ASP A 253 16.39 -2.58 -11.66
N VAL A 254 15.65 -3.19 -12.60
CA VAL A 254 14.36 -3.83 -12.36
C VAL A 254 14.38 -5.16 -13.09
N GLN A 255 14.51 -6.25 -12.35
CA GLN A 255 14.51 -7.61 -12.88
C GLN A 255 13.11 -8.20 -12.70
N ASP A 256 12.39 -8.33 -13.80
CA ASP A 256 11.17 -9.15 -13.84
C ASP A 256 11.55 -10.54 -14.33
N LEU A 257 11.61 -11.50 -13.41
CA LEU A 257 11.99 -12.87 -13.72
C LEU A 257 10.88 -13.65 -14.46
N ASN A 258 9.79 -13.00 -14.88
CA ASN A 258 8.72 -13.58 -15.71
C ASN A 258 8.81 -13.22 -17.20
N GLU A 259 9.80 -12.44 -17.66
CA GLU A 259 9.99 -12.25 -19.10
C GLU A 259 10.55 -13.54 -19.72
N PRO A 260 9.88 -14.15 -20.72
CA PRO A 260 10.47 -15.26 -21.44
C PRO A 260 11.75 -14.75 -22.09
N MET A 261 12.86 -15.47 -21.90
CA MET A 261 14.05 -15.23 -22.72
C MET A 261 13.61 -15.35 -24.18
N GLU A 262 13.50 -14.23 -24.88
CA GLU A 262 13.53 -14.22 -26.33
C GLU A 262 14.84 -14.93 -26.70
N GLY A 263 14.69 -16.14 -27.22
CA GLY A 263 15.81 -16.94 -27.65
C GLY A 263 16.54 -16.19 -28.75
N ASP A 264 17.86 -16.03 -28.57
CA ASP A 264 18.75 -15.77 -29.69
C ASP A 264 18.64 -16.95 -30.66
N ASP A 265 18.25 -16.64 -31.90
CA ASP A 265 18.22 -17.51 -33.08
C ASP A 265 19.59 -18.11 -33.43
#